data_AF-A0A2A2M432-F1
#
_entry.id   AF-A0A2A2M432-F1
#
_cell.length_a   1.000
_cell.length_b   1.000
_cell.length_c   1.000
_cell.angle_alpha   90.00
_cell.angle_beta   90.00
_cell.angle_gamma   90.00
#
_symmetry.space_group_name_H-M   'P 1'
#
loop_
_entity.id
_entity.type
_entity.pdbx_description
1 polymer ?
#
loop_
_entity_poly.entity_id
_entity_poly.type
_entity_poly.pdbx_seq_one_letter_code
_entity_poly.pdbx_strand_id
1 'polypeptide(L)'
;MARSPSPRSVNDQGRNIGLDADDDRRGAFGRLSYEVATGVTLFAEASYNWQKTLFNAGPQSTTSITLSSANPYLQSALANAVSAGLITAAERAAVTSVTVGSTAVDLPYRKNNSSRDVQRYAIGAEGEFQAFGHKAFWNIYGQYGETNAHEQLRDIMNTANMANATDAVAAPAGNALGVAAGTVVCRSSLTAPTNGCVPLNRLGIGVANPAAFAYVLGDPYRDQKLKQTVAGVNLSLTPFATWAGDVSVAL
;
A
#
# COMPACT_ATOMS: atom_id res chain seq x y z
N MET A 1 -29.92 36.01 2.41
CA MET A 1 -28.56 36.54 2.68
C MET A 1 -27.55 35.53 2.18
N ALA A 2 -26.94 35.80 1.03
CA ALA A 2 -25.91 34.97 0.42
C ALA A 2 -24.59 35.15 1.18
N ARG A 3 -23.97 34.06 1.63
CA ARG A 3 -22.56 34.07 2.05
C ARG A 3 -21.70 33.86 0.81
N SER A 4 -20.90 34.88 0.50
CA SER A 4 -19.81 34.83 -0.48
C SER A 4 -18.82 33.69 -0.15
N PRO A 5 -18.38 32.88 -1.13
CA PRO A 5 -17.29 31.94 -0.91
C PRO A 5 -15.96 32.71 -0.90
N SER A 6 -15.21 32.59 0.19
CA SER A 6 -13.89 33.22 0.32
C SER A 6 -12.88 32.58 -0.65
N PRO A 7 -11.96 33.38 -1.22
CA PRO A 7 -10.90 32.87 -2.09
C PRO A 7 -9.71 32.50 -1.19
N ARG A 8 -9.65 31.24 -0.76
CA ARG A 8 -8.43 30.51 -0.30
C ARG A 8 -8.81 29.18 0.35
N SER A 9 -9.10 28.16 -0.46
CA SER A 9 -9.00 26.76 0.02
C SER A 9 -7.54 26.35 -0.03
N VAL A 10 -6.77 26.73 0.99
CA VAL A 10 -5.41 26.24 1.17
C VAL A 10 -5.52 24.77 1.61
N ASN A 11 -5.24 23.87 0.68
CA ASN A 11 -4.77 22.50 0.89
C ASN A 11 -5.33 21.76 2.13
N ASP A 12 -6.60 21.33 2.10
CA ASP A 12 -7.24 20.50 3.14
C ASP A 12 -6.87 19.01 2.98
N GLN A 13 -5.59 18.68 3.16
CA GLN A 13 -5.07 17.31 2.97
C GLN A 13 -5.04 16.48 4.26
N GLY A 14 -5.24 17.12 5.41
CA GLY A 14 -5.12 16.50 6.73
C GLY A 14 -6.44 16.09 7.38
N ARG A 15 -7.58 16.57 6.89
CA ARG A 15 -8.89 16.32 7.55
C ARG A 15 -9.55 15.00 7.12
N ASN A 16 -9.17 14.47 5.95
CA ASN A 16 -9.78 13.26 5.36
C ASN A 16 -8.80 12.06 5.29
N ILE A 17 -7.68 12.11 6.00
CA ILE A 17 -6.89 10.92 6.30
C ILE A 17 -7.59 10.15 7.41
N GLY A 18 -7.69 8.83 7.28
CA GLY A 18 -8.17 8.00 8.38
C GLY A 18 -7.23 8.20 9.57
N LEU A 19 -7.75 8.69 10.69
CA LEU A 19 -6.99 8.75 11.95
C LEU A 19 -7.00 7.40 12.67
N ASP A 20 -7.90 6.51 12.23
CA ASP A 20 -8.03 5.14 12.71
C ASP A 20 -8.21 4.21 11.51
N ALA A 21 -7.58 3.03 11.59
CA ALA A 21 -7.74 1.99 10.58
C ALA A 21 -8.86 1.04 11.03
N ASP A 22 -9.68 0.57 10.09
CA ASP A 22 -10.52 -0.59 10.38
C ASP A 22 -9.60 -1.82 10.51
N ASP A 23 -9.63 -2.50 11.65
CA ASP A 23 -8.70 -3.57 12.01
C ASP A 23 -9.47 -4.72 12.69
N ASP A 24 -9.54 -5.87 12.01
CA ASP A 24 -10.12 -7.11 12.54
C ASP A 24 -8.98 -8.09 12.85
N ARG A 25 -8.89 -8.51 14.12
CA ARG A 25 -7.87 -9.44 14.60
C ARG A 25 -8.53 -10.60 15.32
N ARG A 26 -8.16 -11.81 14.91
CA ARG A 26 -8.67 -13.06 15.48
C ARG A 26 -7.51 -13.98 15.77
N GLY A 27 -7.53 -14.62 16.93
CA GLY A 27 -6.44 -15.49 17.36
C GLY A 27 -6.95 -16.66 18.18
N ALA A 28 -6.27 -17.80 18.02
CA ALA A 28 -6.42 -18.96 18.86
C ALA A 28 -5.04 -19.48 19.26
N PHE A 29 -4.92 -19.93 20.50
CA PHE A 29 -3.71 -20.52 21.05
C PHE A 29 -4.09 -21.72 21.92
N GLY A 30 -3.30 -22.78 21.85
CA GLY A 30 -3.41 -23.93 22.73
C GLY A 30 -2.05 -24.54 23.00
N ARG A 31 -1.87 -25.01 24.23
CA ARG A 31 -0.73 -25.81 24.68
C ARG A 31 -1.22 -27.03 25.44
N LEU A 32 -0.61 -28.17 25.17
CA LEU A 32 -0.77 -29.41 25.92
C LEU A 32 0.59 -29.82 26.46
N SER A 33 0.62 -30.31 27.69
CA SER A 33 1.82 -30.88 28.30
C SER A 33 1.46 -32.08 29.16
N TYR A 34 2.33 -33.10 29.15
CA TYR A 34 2.11 -34.33 29.90
C TYR A 34 3.45 -34.90 30.40
N GLU A 35 3.49 -35.25 31.68
CA GLU A 35 4.64 -35.92 32.30
C GLU A 35 4.59 -37.42 31.96
N VAL A 36 5.49 -37.85 31.07
CA VAL A 36 5.54 -39.24 30.58
C VAL A 36 6.36 -40.17 31.48
N ALA A 37 7.28 -39.59 32.25
CA ALA A 37 8.09 -40.25 33.25
C ALA A 37 8.55 -39.20 34.28
N THR A 38 9.01 -39.64 35.44
CA THR A 38 9.51 -38.74 36.48
C THR A 38 10.59 -37.80 35.92
N GLY A 39 10.30 -36.51 35.93
CA GLY A 39 11.22 -35.48 35.41
C GLY A 39 11.31 -35.41 33.89
N VAL A 40 10.37 -35.99 33.13
CA VAL A 40 10.30 -35.86 31.67
C VAL A 40 8.89 -35.45 31.24
N THR A 41 8.79 -34.28 30.62
CA THR A 41 7.53 -33.70 30.13
C THR A 41 7.58 -33.57 28.62
N LEU A 42 6.54 -34.08 27.95
CA LEU A 42 6.28 -33.78 26.54
C LEU A 42 5.37 -32.56 26.46
N PHE A 43 5.57 -31.71 25.44
CA PHE A 43 4.69 -30.60 25.15
C PHE A 43 4.39 -30.46 23.66
N ALA A 44 3.21 -29.91 23.37
CA ALA A 44 2.82 -29.48 22.05
C ALA A 44 2.10 -28.12 22.14
N GLU A 45 2.41 -27.22 21.22
CA GLU A 45 1.82 -25.89 21.10
C GLU A 45 1.34 -25.64 19.68
N ALA A 46 0.20 -24.95 19.57
CA ALA A 46 -0.31 -24.45 18.31
C ALA A 46 -0.88 -23.04 18.50
N SER A 47 -0.58 -22.16 17.56
CA SER A 47 -1.23 -20.86 17.46
C SER A 47 -1.59 -20.54 16.01
N TYR A 48 -2.72 -19.87 15.86
CA TYR A 48 -3.16 -19.29 14.59
C TYR A 48 -3.69 -17.88 14.86
N ASN A 49 -3.15 -16.90 14.15
CA ASN A 49 -3.57 -15.52 14.23
C ASN A 49 -3.86 -15.01 12.82
N TRP A 50 -4.99 -14.34 12.66
CA TRP A 50 -5.39 -13.68 11.43
C TRP A 50 -5.69 -12.22 11.70
N GLN A 51 -5.29 -11.37 10.77
CA GLN A 51 -5.54 -9.94 10.81
C GLN A 51 -5.95 -9.45 9.42
N LYS A 52 -6.87 -8.49 9.38
CA LYS A 52 -7.13 -7.67 8.20
C LYS A 52 -7.26 -6.21 8.59
N THR A 53 -6.61 -5.35 7.80
CA THR A 53 -6.67 -3.90 7.96
C THR A 53 -7.18 -3.23 6.69
N LEU A 54 -8.03 -2.22 6.87
CA LEU A 54 -8.41 -1.28 5.83
C LEU A 54 -8.18 0.14 6.33
N PHE A 55 -7.27 0.84 5.66
CA PHE A 55 -6.84 2.18 6.03
C PHE A 55 -6.98 3.15 4.87
N ASN A 56 -7.58 4.31 5.12
CA ASN A 56 -7.59 5.42 4.17
C ASN A 56 -6.23 6.13 4.21
N ALA A 57 -5.42 5.91 3.18
CA ALA A 57 -4.06 6.44 3.06
C ALA A 57 -4.01 7.89 2.57
N GLY A 58 -5.16 8.55 2.43
CA GLY A 58 -5.28 9.94 2.04
C GLY A 58 -5.32 10.16 0.54
N PRO A 59 -5.35 11.43 0.12
CA PRO A 59 -5.51 11.82 -1.28
C PRO A 59 -4.34 11.37 -2.14
N GLN A 60 -4.58 11.37 -3.45
CA GLN A 60 -3.51 11.26 -4.43
C GLN A 60 -2.59 12.49 -4.31
N SER A 61 -1.33 12.39 -4.72
CA SER A 61 -0.48 13.56 -4.82
C SER A 61 0.46 13.41 -6.00
N THR A 62 0.56 14.48 -6.79
CA THR A 62 1.47 14.56 -7.92
C THR A 62 2.13 15.94 -7.90
N THR A 63 3.46 15.98 -7.88
CA THR A 63 4.22 17.23 -7.75
C THR A 63 4.56 17.86 -9.09
N SER A 64 4.48 17.10 -10.19
CA SER A 64 4.80 17.59 -11.53
C SER A 64 3.93 16.91 -12.59
N ILE A 65 2.98 17.66 -13.13
CA ILE A 65 2.16 17.29 -14.28
C ILE A 65 2.42 18.34 -15.35
N THR A 66 3.11 17.97 -16.43
CA THR A 66 3.38 18.89 -17.54
C THR A 66 2.29 18.79 -18.60
N LEU A 67 1.62 19.90 -18.85
CA LEU A 67 0.60 20.05 -19.89
C LEU A 67 1.19 20.86 -21.04
N SER A 68 1.10 20.33 -22.25
CA SER A 68 1.49 21.06 -23.47
C SER A 68 0.42 22.08 -23.87
N SER A 69 0.79 23.11 -24.62
CA SER A 69 -0.14 24.08 -25.19
C SER A 69 -1.18 23.47 -26.14
N ALA A 70 -0.92 22.26 -26.67
CA ALA A 70 -1.88 21.50 -27.48
C ALA A 70 -3.02 20.89 -26.65
N ASN A 71 -2.94 20.92 -25.32
CA ASN A 71 -3.95 20.34 -24.43
C ASN A 71 -5.23 21.20 -24.39
N PRO A 72 -6.40 20.68 -24.80
CA PRO A 72 -7.65 21.44 -24.83
C PRO A 72 -8.10 21.93 -23.45
N TYR A 73 -7.82 21.16 -22.38
CA TYR A 73 -8.15 21.57 -21.02
C TYR A 73 -7.30 22.74 -20.56
N LEU A 74 -6.00 22.73 -20.88
CA LEU A 74 -5.11 23.87 -20.60
C LEU A 74 -5.58 25.11 -21.36
N GLN A 75 -5.91 24.96 -22.64
CA GLN A 75 -6.40 26.09 -23.45
C GLN A 75 -7.70 26.67 -22.92
N SER A 76 -8.63 25.82 -22.45
CA SER A 76 -9.86 26.27 -21.79
C SER A 76 -9.56 27.02 -20.48
N ALA A 77 -8.65 26.51 -19.66
CA ALA A 77 -8.28 27.15 -18.40
C ALA A 77 -7.64 28.53 -18.63
N LEU A 78 -6.73 28.64 -19.60
CA LEU A 78 -6.10 29.91 -19.97
C LEU A 78 -7.10 30.89 -20.58
N ALA A 79 -8.05 30.43 -21.40
CA ALA A 79 -9.12 31.28 -21.94
C ALA A 79 -10.00 31.86 -20.82
N ASN A 80 -10.32 31.05 -19.81
CA ASN A 80 -11.05 31.50 -18.64
C ASN A 80 -10.22 32.53 -17.83
N ALA A 81 -8.92 32.33 -17.70
CA ALA A 81 -8.02 33.28 -17.02
C ALA A 81 -7.93 34.63 -17.76
N VAL A 82 -7.93 34.64 -19.10
CA VAL A 82 -8.02 35.88 -19.90
C VAL A 82 -9.35 36.59 -19.66
N SER A 83 -10.46 35.83 -19.69
CA SER A 83 -11.81 36.38 -19.47
C SER A 83 -11.98 36.95 -18.07
N ALA A 84 -11.25 36.41 -17.09
CA ALA A 84 -11.20 36.91 -15.72
C ALA A 84 -10.19 38.06 -15.52
N GLY A 85 -9.47 38.49 -16.57
CA GLY A 85 -8.47 39.56 -16.49
C GLY A 85 -7.20 39.20 -15.71
N LEU A 86 -6.94 37.90 -15.50
CA LEU A 86 -5.75 37.43 -14.76
C LEU A 86 -4.48 37.40 -15.63
N ILE A 87 -4.66 37.22 -16.94
CA ILE A 87 -3.62 37.25 -17.96
C ILE A 87 -4.17 37.91 -19.22
N THR A 88 -3.28 38.40 -20.07
CA THR A 88 -3.60 38.96 -21.38
C THR A 88 -3.67 37.88 -22.46
N ALA A 89 -4.28 38.21 -23.60
CA ALA A 89 -4.29 37.32 -24.77
C ALA A 89 -2.87 37.03 -25.30
N ALA A 90 -1.96 38.02 -25.21
CA ALA A 90 -0.56 37.86 -25.60
C ALA A 90 0.17 36.87 -24.66
N GLU A 91 -0.03 36.98 -23.35
CA GLU A 91 0.53 36.04 -22.38
C GLU A 91 -0.01 34.62 -22.59
N ARG A 92 -1.31 34.46 -22.84
CA ARG A 92 -1.90 33.17 -23.20
C ARG A 92 -1.23 32.56 -24.45
N ALA A 93 -1.00 33.36 -25.49
CA ALA A 93 -0.38 32.89 -26.73
C ALA A 93 1.10 32.49 -26.54
N ALA A 94 1.79 33.06 -25.55
CA ALA A 94 3.18 32.74 -25.24
C ALA A 94 3.35 31.43 -24.43
N VAL A 95 2.27 30.87 -23.86
CA VAL A 95 2.34 29.62 -23.08
C VAL A 95 2.55 28.42 -24.01
N THR A 96 3.74 27.81 -23.94
CA THR A 96 4.09 26.56 -24.65
C THR A 96 3.84 25.32 -23.80
N SER A 97 4.01 25.42 -22.49
CA SER A 97 3.72 24.36 -21.52
C SER A 97 3.48 24.94 -20.13
N VAL A 98 2.71 24.22 -19.31
CA VAL A 98 2.53 24.52 -17.88
C VAL A 98 2.77 23.26 -17.06
N THR A 99 3.58 23.37 -16.01
CA THR A 99 3.73 22.30 -15.02
C THR A 99 2.92 22.63 -13.78
N VAL A 100 2.06 21.70 -13.36
CA VAL A 100 1.22 21.85 -12.18
C VAL A 100 1.46 20.72 -11.18
N GLY A 101 1.42 21.07 -9.90
CA GLY A 101 1.23 20.10 -8.83
C GLY A 101 -0.25 19.99 -8.48
N SER A 102 -0.71 18.79 -8.12
CA SER A 102 -2.10 18.56 -7.73
C SER A 102 -2.19 17.45 -6.71
N THR A 103 -3.05 17.64 -5.72
CA THR A 103 -3.49 16.59 -4.80
C THR A 103 -4.66 15.78 -5.34
N ALA A 104 -5.03 16.04 -6.60
CA ALA A 104 -6.07 15.36 -7.37
C ALA A 104 -7.29 15.00 -6.51
N VAL A 105 -7.84 16.00 -5.83
CA VAL A 105 -8.96 15.85 -4.89
C VAL A 105 -10.21 15.23 -5.53
N ASP A 106 -10.33 15.33 -6.85
CA ASP A 106 -11.40 14.72 -7.64
C ASP A 106 -11.23 13.20 -7.83
N LEU A 107 -10.03 12.67 -7.55
CA LEU A 107 -9.77 11.23 -7.63
C LEU A 107 -10.13 10.55 -6.31
N PRO A 108 -10.54 9.26 -6.36
CA PRO A 108 -10.68 8.44 -5.18
C PRO A 108 -9.43 8.45 -4.28
N TYR A 109 -9.68 8.36 -2.97
CA TYR A 109 -8.63 8.23 -1.96
C TYR A 109 -7.89 6.90 -2.08
N ARG A 110 -6.57 6.94 -1.84
CA ARG A 110 -5.75 5.72 -1.76
C ARG A 110 -6.16 4.93 -0.52
N LYS A 111 -6.18 3.60 -0.62
CA LYS A 111 -6.45 2.73 0.53
C LYS A 111 -5.37 1.67 0.66
N ASN A 112 -4.99 1.34 1.90
CA ASN A 112 -4.22 0.15 2.21
C ASN A 112 -5.21 -0.90 2.71
N ASN A 113 -5.29 -2.03 2.01
CA ASN A 113 -6.16 -3.16 2.30
C ASN A 113 -5.28 -4.40 2.43
N SER A 114 -4.84 -4.72 3.64
CA SER A 114 -3.87 -5.79 3.86
C SER A 114 -4.44 -6.85 4.78
N SER A 115 -4.09 -8.11 4.54
CA SER A 115 -4.42 -9.22 5.43
C SER A 115 -3.20 -10.09 5.69
N ARG A 116 -3.13 -10.66 6.89
CA ARG A 116 -2.02 -11.51 7.30
C ARG A 116 -2.52 -12.64 8.18
N ASP A 117 -2.08 -13.85 7.90
CA ASP A 117 -2.19 -15.00 8.81
C ASP A 117 -0.81 -15.46 9.27
N VAL A 118 -0.79 -15.97 10.51
CA VAL A 118 0.40 -16.51 11.17
C VAL A 118 0.01 -17.79 11.87
N GLN A 119 0.66 -18.87 11.49
CA GLN A 119 0.56 -20.14 12.17
C GLN A 119 1.91 -20.50 12.77
N ARG A 120 1.88 -21.02 14.00
CA ARG A 120 3.06 -21.54 14.69
C ARG A 120 2.72 -22.85 15.37
N TYR A 121 3.56 -23.84 15.17
CA TYR A 121 3.46 -25.15 15.81
C TYR A 121 4.80 -25.47 16.45
N ALA A 122 4.78 -25.96 17.68
CA ALA A 122 5.97 -26.45 18.35
C ALA A 122 5.66 -27.77 19.05
N ILE A 123 6.59 -28.71 18.99
CA ILE A 123 6.53 -29.95 19.76
C ILE A 123 7.90 -30.20 20.36
N GLY A 124 7.95 -30.70 21.57
CA GLY A 124 9.21 -30.99 22.21
C GLY A 124 9.07 -31.82 23.46
N ALA A 125 10.23 -32.12 24.02
CA ALA A 125 10.37 -32.78 25.30
C ALA A 125 11.38 -31.98 26.13
N GLU A 126 11.11 -31.90 27.43
CA GLU A 126 11.99 -31.29 28.40
C GLU A 126 12.08 -32.20 29.62
N GLY A 127 13.23 -32.14 30.30
CA GLY A 127 13.38 -32.94 31.49
C GLY A 127 14.60 -32.63 32.33
N GLU A 128 14.68 -33.34 33.44
CA GLU A 128 15.79 -33.28 34.37
C GLU A 128 16.36 -34.67 34.66
N PHE A 129 17.66 -34.73 34.94
CA PHE A 129 18.34 -35.94 35.42
C PHE A 129 19.46 -35.57 36.39
N GLN A 130 19.98 -36.54 37.13
CA GLN A 130 21.13 -36.33 38.02
C GLN A 130 22.44 -36.59 37.27
N ALA A 131 23.35 -35.62 37.29
CA ALA A 131 24.70 -35.75 36.74
C ALA A 131 25.69 -34.97 37.59
N PHE A 132 26.89 -35.53 37.83
CA PHE A 132 27.94 -34.89 38.63
C PHE A 132 27.52 -34.49 40.05
N GLY A 133 26.49 -35.13 40.62
CA GLY A 133 25.93 -34.77 41.94
C GLY A 133 24.94 -33.61 41.92
N HIS A 134 24.60 -33.07 40.74
CA HIS A 134 23.66 -31.96 40.57
C HIS A 134 22.54 -32.32 39.59
N LYS A 135 21.44 -31.54 39.64
CA LYS A 135 20.40 -31.62 38.63
C LYS A 135 20.89 -31.02 37.31
N ALA A 136 20.77 -31.81 36.25
CA ALA A 136 20.95 -31.40 34.87
C ALA A 136 19.59 -31.21 34.20
N PHE A 137 19.48 -30.26 33.28
CA PHE A 137 18.27 -29.98 32.52
C PHE A 137 18.53 -30.13 31.03
N TRP A 138 17.56 -30.67 30.30
CA TRP A 138 17.63 -30.78 28.86
C TRP A 138 16.30 -30.39 28.22
N ASN A 139 16.37 -29.91 26.98
CA ASN A 139 15.20 -29.82 26.11
C ASN A 139 15.57 -30.21 24.67
N ILE A 140 14.60 -30.74 23.96
CA ILE A 140 14.64 -30.92 22.51
C ILE A 140 13.31 -30.46 21.94
N TYR A 141 13.35 -29.70 20.85
CA TYR A 141 12.13 -29.21 20.24
C TYR A 141 12.27 -29.05 18.72
N GLY A 142 11.13 -29.17 18.05
CA GLY A 142 10.94 -28.76 16.66
C GLY A 142 9.85 -27.69 16.59
N GLN A 143 10.09 -26.66 15.79
CA GLN A 143 9.14 -25.59 15.55
C GLN A 143 8.95 -25.37 14.06
N TYR A 144 7.69 -25.25 13.65
CA TYR A 144 7.28 -24.73 12.36
C TYR A 144 6.57 -23.39 12.54
N GLY A 145 6.87 -22.42 11.68
CA GLY A 145 6.13 -21.18 11.59
C GLY A 145 5.90 -20.82 10.13
N GLU A 146 4.70 -20.33 9.82
CA GLU A 146 4.39 -19.77 8.52
C GLU A 146 3.60 -18.47 8.69
N THR A 147 3.97 -17.47 7.91
CA THR A 147 3.22 -16.23 7.75
C THR A 147 2.85 -16.09 6.29
N ASN A 148 1.56 -15.94 5.99
CA ASN A 148 1.10 -15.49 4.69
C ASN A 148 0.59 -14.06 4.83
N ALA A 149 1.09 -13.16 4.00
CA ALA A 149 0.67 -11.76 3.96
C ALA A 149 0.23 -11.40 2.55
N HIS A 150 -0.94 -10.80 2.44
CA HIS A 150 -1.47 -10.16 1.25
C HIS A 150 -1.53 -8.66 1.52
N GLU A 151 -0.69 -7.89 0.85
CA GLU A 151 -0.68 -6.44 0.93
C GLU A 151 -1.25 -5.86 -0.35
N GLN A 152 -2.41 -5.21 -0.28
CA GLN A 152 -3.02 -4.56 -1.44
C GLN A 152 -3.16 -3.07 -1.19
N LEU A 153 -2.70 -2.29 -2.16
CA LEU A 153 -3.07 -0.89 -2.27
C LEU A 153 -4.26 -0.78 -3.21
N ARG A 154 -5.19 0.15 -2.95
CA ARG A 154 -6.35 0.40 -3.80
C ARG A 154 -6.39 1.83 -4.29
N ASP A 155 -6.96 2.00 -5.47
CA ASP A 155 -7.16 3.29 -6.13
C ASP A 155 -5.83 4.03 -6.35
N ILE A 156 -4.75 3.31 -6.68
CA ILE A 156 -3.43 3.91 -6.87
C ILE A 156 -3.28 4.40 -8.31
N MET A 157 -2.85 5.65 -8.47
CA MET A 157 -2.51 6.20 -9.78
C MET A 157 -1.46 5.33 -10.50
N ASN A 158 -1.85 4.77 -11.64
CA ASN A 158 -0.90 4.19 -12.58
C ASN A 158 -0.22 5.34 -13.34
N THR A 159 1.08 5.52 -13.12
CA THR A 159 1.83 6.67 -13.65
C THR A 159 1.80 6.76 -15.18
N ALA A 160 1.90 5.62 -15.88
CA ALA A 160 1.87 5.57 -17.34
C ALA A 160 0.48 5.89 -17.90
N ASN A 161 -0.56 5.25 -17.37
CA ASN A 161 -1.94 5.50 -17.79
C ASN A 161 -2.37 6.93 -17.43
N MET A 162 -1.87 7.47 -16.31
CA MET A 162 -2.11 8.85 -15.94
C MET A 162 -1.47 9.86 -16.88
N ALA A 163 -0.24 9.60 -17.32
CA ALA A 163 0.40 10.43 -18.34
C ALA A 163 -0.40 10.40 -19.66
N ASN A 164 -0.83 9.21 -20.10
CA ASN A 164 -1.63 9.05 -21.33
C ASN A 164 -2.98 9.78 -21.26
N ALA A 165 -3.70 9.65 -20.15
CA ALA A 165 -5.00 10.30 -19.96
C ALA A 165 -4.89 11.83 -19.84
N THR A 166 -3.77 12.30 -19.30
CA THR A 166 -3.50 13.73 -19.12
C THR A 166 -3.02 14.39 -20.41
N ASP A 167 -2.32 13.67 -21.30
CA ASP A 167 -1.96 14.14 -22.65
C ASP A 167 -3.15 14.09 -23.61
N ALA A 168 -4.14 14.93 -23.33
CA ALA A 168 -5.32 15.12 -24.16
C ALA A 168 -5.04 16.10 -25.32
N VAL A 169 -5.66 15.84 -26.47
CA VAL A 169 -5.59 16.65 -27.69
C VAL A 169 -6.94 16.76 -28.36
N ALA A 170 -7.12 17.78 -29.19
CA ALA A 170 -8.24 17.84 -30.12
C ALA A 170 -8.00 16.84 -31.27
N ALA A 171 -8.96 15.95 -31.52
CA ALA A 171 -8.86 14.96 -32.57
C ALA A 171 -8.78 15.64 -33.96
N PRO A 172 -7.82 15.25 -34.83
CA PRO A 172 -7.77 15.76 -36.20
C PRO A 172 -8.93 15.21 -37.05
N ALA A 173 -9.21 15.85 -38.19
CA ALA A 173 -10.12 15.29 -39.18
C ALA A 173 -9.58 13.96 -39.73
N GLY A 174 -10.44 12.96 -39.90
CA GLY A 174 -10.06 11.64 -40.39
C GLY A 174 -9.20 10.81 -39.42
N ASN A 175 -9.25 11.11 -38.12
CA ASN A 175 -8.50 10.37 -37.10
C ASN A 175 -8.90 8.88 -37.04
N ALA A 176 -7.96 8.05 -36.55
CA ALA A 176 -8.13 6.60 -36.44
C ALA A 176 -9.21 6.15 -35.44
N LEU A 177 -9.73 7.07 -34.61
CA LEU A 177 -10.82 6.78 -33.66
C LEU A 177 -12.21 6.93 -34.28
N GLY A 178 -12.32 7.49 -35.49
CA GLY A 178 -13.61 7.74 -36.14
C GLY A 178 -14.47 8.79 -35.44
N VAL A 179 -13.90 9.61 -34.56
CA VAL A 179 -14.61 10.67 -33.85
C VAL A 179 -14.58 11.99 -34.63
N ALA A 180 -15.53 12.89 -34.34
CA ALA A 180 -15.56 14.21 -34.98
C ALA A 180 -14.29 15.01 -34.68
N ALA A 181 -13.80 15.75 -35.68
CA ALA A 181 -12.67 16.66 -35.51
C ALA A 181 -12.95 17.67 -34.38
N GLY A 182 -11.95 17.95 -33.55
CA GLY A 182 -12.10 18.80 -32.36
C GLY A 182 -12.56 18.08 -31.09
N THR A 183 -12.97 16.81 -31.19
CA THR A 183 -13.31 16.00 -30.00
C THR A 183 -12.06 15.81 -29.14
N VAL A 184 -12.16 16.01 -27.83
CA VAL A 184 -11.03 15.82 -26.91
C VAL A 184 -10.78 14.32 -26.74
N VAL A 185 -9.57 13.87 -27.07
CA VAL A 185 -9.14 12.46 -27.02
C VAL A 185 -7.74 12.37 -26.41
N CYS A 186 -7.34 11.19 -25.93
CA CYS A 186 -5.94 10.98 -25.54
C CYS A 186 -5.07 10.94 -26.80
N ARG A 187 -3.91 11.59 -26.77
CA ARG A 187 -2.96 11.53 -27.90
C ARG A 187 -2.57 10.08 -28.23
N SER A 188 -2.37 9.27 -27.20
CA SER A 188 -2.03 7.84 -27.33
C SER A 188 -3.09 7.04 -28.11
N SER A 189 -4.36 7.43 -28.04
CA SER A 189 -5.45 6.74 -28.74
C SER A 189 -5.50 7.09 -30.24
N LEU A 190 -4.89 8.20 -30.66
CA LEU A 190 -4.75 8.52 -32.09
C LEU A 190 -3.81 7.55 -32.82
N THR A 191 -2.83 6.98 -32.11
CA THR A 191 -1.87 6.00 -32.65
C THR A 191 -2.22 4.56 -32.27
N ALA A 192 -2.88 4.34 -31.13
CA ALA A 192 -3.35 3.04 -30.67
C ALA A 192 -4.83 3.11 -30.19
N PRO A 193 -5.81 3.05 -31.12
CA PRO A 193 -7.24 3.22 -30.82
C PRO A 193 -7.81 2.34 -29.73
N THR A 194 -7.25 1.15 -29.53
CA THR A 194 -7.75 0.12 -28.59
C THR A 194 -7.09 0.19 -27.21
N ASN A 195 -6.32 1.23 -26.91
CA ASN A 195 -5.56 1.34 -25.66
C ASN A 195 -6.41 1.64 -24.41
N GLY A 196 -7.72 1.88 -24.56
CA GLY A 196 -8.67 2.12 -23.47
C GLY A 196 -8.52 3.47 -22.77
N CYS A 197 -7.71 4.39 -23.30
CA CYS A 197 -7.47 5.68 -22.66
C CYS A 197 -8.70 6.59 -22.74
N VAL A 198 -9.04 7.20 -21.61
CA VAL A 198 -10.09 8.22 -21.50
C VAL A 198 -9.44 9.53 -21.06
N PRO A 199 -9.65 10.65 -21.77
CA PRO A 199 -9.07 11.94 -21.41
C PRO A 199 -9.45 12.38 -20.01
N LEU A 200 -8.48 12.96 -19.30
CA LEU A 200 -8.68 13.44 -17.94
C LEU A 200 -8.22 14.88 -17.78
N ASN A 201 -9.15 15.75 -17.38
CA ASN A 201 -8.83 17.10 -16.95
C ASN A 201 -8.24 17.08 -15.53
N ARG A 202 -7.07 17.70 -15.35
CA ARG A 202 -6.35 17.83 -14.07
C ARG A 202 -6.36 19.25 -13.52
N LEU A 203 -7.07 20.18 -14.17
CA LEU A 203 -7.08 21.61 -13.88
C LEU A 203 -8.39 22.05 -13.23
N GLY A 204 -8.44 22.00 -11.90
CA GLY A 204 -9.59 22.42 -11.10
C GLY A 204 -10.09 21.34 -10.15
N ILE A 205 -11.27 21.58 -9.58
CA ILE A 205 -12.00 20.67 -8.71
C ILE A 205 -13.38 20.43 -9.34
N GLY A 206 -13.88 19.21 -9.29
CA GLY A 206 -15.11 18.76 -9.93
C GLY A 206 -15.02 18.64 -11.46
N VAL A 207 -13.81 18.56 -12.02
CA VAL A 207 -13.58 18.56 -13.48
C VAL A 207 -13.12 17.22 -14.04
N ALA A 208 -12.64 16.32 -13.17
CA ALA A 208 -12.16 15.02 -13.58
C ALA A 208 -13.32 14.13 -14.05
N ASN A 209 -13.17 13.49 -15.21
CA ASN A 209 -14.16 12.55 -15.75
C ASN A 209 -14.08 11.20 -15.00
N PRO A 210 -15.13 10.77 -14.28
CA PRO A 210 -15.11 9.48 -13.57
C PRO A 210 -14.93 8.26 -14.48
N ALA A 211 -15.29 8.36 -15.76
CA ALA A 211 -15.09 7.27 -16.71
C ALA A 211 -13.60 6.95 -16.96
N ALA A 212 -12.69 7.88 -16.66
CA ALA A 212 -11.26 7.65 -16.76
C ALA A 212 -10.68 6.89 -15.56
N PHE A 213 -11.39 6.79 -14.43
CA PHE A 213 -10.83 6.27 -13.19
C PHE A 213 -10.40 4.81 -13.32
N ALA A 214 -11.20 3.99 -14.00
CA ALA A 214 -10.87 2.58 -14.26
C ALA A 214 -9.61 2.40 -15.14
N TYR A 215 -9.29 3.38 -16.00
CA TYR A 215 -8.08 3.35 -16.82
C TYR A 215 -6.85 3.80 -16.03
N VAL A 216 -7.00 4.83 -15.21
CA VAL A 216 -5.88 5.55 -14.62
C VAL A 216 -5.51 5.11 -13.21
N LEU A 217 -6.40 4.40 -12.54
CA LEU A 217 -6.18 3.83 -11.21
C LEU A 217 -6.04 2.32 -11.30
N GLY A 218 -5.34 1.75 -10.34
CA GLY A 218 -5.22 0.31 -10.18
C GLY A 218 -5.00 -0.09 -8.73
N ASP A 219 -5.11 -1.40 -8.50
CA ASP A 219 -5.03 -2.01 -7.18
C ASP A 219 -3.80 -2.95 -7.11
N PRO A 220 -2.57 -2.41 -7.08
CA PRO A 220 -1.38 -3.25 -7.02
C PRO A 220 -1.33 -4.00 -5.69
N TYR A 221 -0.89 -5.26 -5.75
CA TYR A 221 -0.81 -6.12 -4.58
C TYR A 221 0.50 -6.92 -4.55
N ARG A 222 0.82 -7.43 -3.36
CA ARG A 222 1.95 -8.32 -3.11
C ARG A 222 1.52 -9.44 -2.18
N ASP A 223 1.83 -10.67 -2.59
CA ASP A 223 1.71 -11.86 -1.74
C ASP A 223 3.09 -12.26 -1.23
N GLN A 224 3.21 -12.48 0.08
CA GLN A 224 4.44 -12.93 0.71
C GLN A 224 4.17 -14.13 1.60
N LYS A 225 5.04 -15.13 1.46
CA LYS A 225 5.02 -16.35 2.26
C LYS A 225 6.36 -16.52 2.96
N LEU A 226 6.37 -16.40 4.28
CA LEU A 226 7.55 -16.60 5.11
C LEU A 226 7.41 -17.91 5.88
N LYS A 227 8.35 -18.82 5.70
CA LYS A 227 8.40 -20.10 6.41
C LYS A 227 9.65 -20.18 7.27
N GLN A 228 9.50 -20.70 8.48
CA GLN A 228 10.60 -20.98 9.37
C GLN A 228 10.44 -22.38 9.94
N THR A 229 11.52 -23.15 9.89
CA THR A 229 11.61 -24.45 10.53
C THR A 229 12.87 -24.46 11.37
N VAL A 230 12.71 -24.71 12.67
CA VAL A 230 13.80 -24.74 13.64
C VAL A 230 13.73 -26.08 14.36
N ALA A 231 14.88 -26.70 14.57
CA ALA A 231 15.04 -27.76 15.55
C ALA A 231 16.16 -27.33 16.50
N GLY A 232 16.00 -27.63 17.78
CA GLY A 232 16.97 -27.28 18.80
C GLY A 232 17.09 -28.37 19.85
N VAL A 233 18.28 -28.50 20.39
CA VAL A 233 18.58 -29.27 21.59
C VAL A 233 19.33 -28.34 22.52
N ASN A 234 18.94 -28.30 23.79
CA ASN A 234 19.67 -27.57 24.80
C ASN A 234 20.00 -28.51 25.96
N LEU A 235 21.18 -28.34 26.56
CA LEU A 235 21.63 -29.10 27.71
C LEU A 235 22.34 -28.18 28.69
N SER A 236 21.91 -28.20 29.96
CA SER A 236 22.52 -27.45 31.06
C SER A 236 23.04 -28.42 32.13
N LEU A 237 24.34 -28.34 32.44
CA LEU A 237 25.07 -29.23 33.34
C LEU A 237 25.89 -28.44 34.36
N THR A 238 26.20 -29.06 35.49
CA THR A 238 27.17 -28.56 36.47
C THR A 238 28.28 -29.60 36.65
N PRO A 239 29.29 -29.66 35.76
CA PRO A 239 30.24 -30.78 35.70
C PRO A 239 31.28 -30.82 36.83
N PHE A 240 31.62 -29.69 37.43
CA PHE A 240 32.61 -29.62 38.51
C PHE A 240 32.43 -28.35 39.36
N ALA A 241 33.08 -28.35 40.53
CA ALA A 241 33.19 -27.20 41.41
C ALA A 241 34.66 -26.73 41.50
N THR A 242 34.84 -25.45 41.79
CA THR A 242 36.14 -24.84 42.10
C THR A 242 36.13 -24.32 43.54
N TRP A 243 37.24 -23.70 43.98
CA TRP A 243 37.30 -23.01 45.27
C TRP A 243 36.26 -21.87 45.39
N ALA A 244 35.75 -21.36 44.26
CA ALA A 244 34.74 -20.31 44.20
C ALA A 244 33.29 -20.83 44.05
N GLY A 245 33.09 -22.16 44.07
CA GLY A 245 31.77 -22.80 43.94
C GLY A 245 31.57 -23.56 42.62
N ASP A 246 30.32 -23.96 42.38
CA ASP A 246 29.88 -24.76 41.24
C ASP A 246 30.06 -24.04 39.90
N VAL A 247 30.54 -24.75 38.88
CA VAL A 247 30.69 -24.24 37.51
C VAL A 247 29.64 -24.92 36.62
N SER A 248 28.78 -24.11 36.01
CA SER A 248 27.72 -24.60 35.10
C SER A 248 28.06 -24.32 33.63
N VAL A 249 27.71 -25.27 32.76
CA VAL A 249 27.90 -25.22 31.31
C VAL A 249 26.55 -25.43 30.63
N ALA A 250 26.22 -24.60 29.64
CA ALA A 250 25.03 -24.73 28.80
C ALA A 250 25.43 -24.79 27.33
N LEU A 251 24.80 -25.69 26.56
CA LEU A 251 25.00 -25.87 25.12
C LEU A 251 23.66 -25.96 24.40
#